data_AF-A0A073K7Y4-F1
#
_entry.id   AF-A0A073K7Y4-F1
#
_cell.length_a   1.000
_cell.length_b   1.000
_cell.length_c   1.000
_cell.angle_alpha   90.00
_cell.angle_beta   90.00
_cell.angle_gamma   90.00
#
_symmetry.space_group_name_H-M   'P 1'
#
loop_
_entity.id
_entity.type
_entity.pdbx_description
1 polymer ?
#
loop_
_entity_poly.entity_id
_entity_poly.type
_entity_poly.pdbx_seq_one_letter_code
_entity_poly.pdbx_strand_id
1 'polypeptide(L)'
;MKGVLVKLLNEKMLRAVTKVYIRKGEIITTSKIDIKPNIVENGLTPLEVEKLLPQVALYNLQAGTPLTKNIIEPPKVVIIVLCRLKSTRLPLKAILPIYGVPSIERCLVNSLSIPGGYQVILATSNISQDDPLEKFDLDGKVKIVRGDPENTADRIFKAAKQENANIVIRITGDCPVVSPEINKYLLEEHLKSGADYTQAQLSTLPVGTAGDIFTLEAIERLLQTPKTLSYTEYLPFYFINNPHLFRVNIVKLPTQFCYPSWRLTLDEQPDLDMFNELYKNLDVKTEPIFFQQIIEYIHKNPEIMQINNRVKMKWTNQQSLVDELNRGTKL
;
A
#
# COMPACT_ATOMS: atom_id res chain seq x y z
N MET A 1 -22.55 22.18 -43.69
CA MET A 1 -21.08 21.99 -43.70
C MET A 1 -20.31 22.87 -42.72
N LYS A 2 -20.56 24.20 -42.60
CA LYS A 2 -19.86 25.08 -41.65
C LYS A 2 -19.94 24.65 -40.17
N GLY A 3 -21.09 24.17 -39.70
CA GLY A 3 -21.25 23.73 -38.30
C GLY A 3 -20.46 22.48 -37.92
N VAL A 4 -20.25 21.55 -38.85
CA VAL A 4 -19.47 20.32 -38.63
C VAL A 4 -17.97 20.64 -38.66
N LEU A 5 -17.54 21.51 -39.58
CA LEU A 5 -16.14 21.94 -39.68
C LEU A 5 -15.68 22.73 -38.45
N VAL A 6 -16.52 23.63 -37.92
CA VAL A 6 -16.24 24.40 -36.69
C VAL A 6 -16.20 23.48 -35.46
N LYS A 7 -17.05 22.45 -35.40
CA LYS A 7 -17.04 21.46 -34.32
C LYS A 7 -15.75 20.61 -34.34
N LEU A 8 -15.32 20.16 -35.53
CA LEU A 8 -14.06 19.43 -35.73
C LEU A 8 -12.81 20.31 -35.49
N LEU A 9 -12.85 21.59 -35.88
CA LEU A 9 -11.80 22.57 -35.58
C LEU A 9 -11.71 22.87 -34.08
N ASN A 10 -12.85 22.99 -33.40
CA ASN A 10 -12.89 23.17 -31.95
C ASN A 10 -12.36 21.94 -31.23
N GLU A 11 -12.74 20.72 -31.63
CA GLU A 11 -12.19 19.47 -31.07
C GLU A 11 -10.67 19.35 -31.25
N LYS A 12 -10.11 19.83 -32.38
CA LYS A 12 -8.65 19.90 -32.60
C LYS A 12 -7.95 20.93 -31.70
N MET A 13 -8.67 21.88 -31.12
CA MET A 13 -8.16 22.94 -30.24
C MET A 13 -8.48 22.70 -28.76
N LEU A 14 -9.20 21.64 -28.42
CA LEU A 14 -9.43 21.28 -27.02
C LEU A 14 -8.19 20.62 -26.44
N ARG A 15 -7.79 21.07 -25.25
CA ARG A 15 -6.69 20.48 -24.48
C ARG A 15 -7.12 20.24 -23.05
N ALA A 16 -6.57 19.19 -22.45
CA ALA A 16 -6.68 18.98 -21.04
C ALA A 16 -5.83 20.01 -20.28
N VAL A 17 -6.43 20.61 -19.27
CA VAL A 17 -5.77 21.49 -18.32
C VAL A 17 -6.06 20.99 -16.91
N THR A 18 -5.19 21.29 -15.96
CA THR A 18 -5.49 21.05 -14.55
C THR A 18 -6.71 21.89 -14.13
N LYS A 19 -7.64 21.27 -13.42
CA LYS A 19 -8.82 21.94 -12.85
C LYS A 19 -8.52 22.61 -11.52
N VAL A 20 -7.60 22.01 -10.77
CA VAL A 20 -7.19 22.41 -9.42
C VAL A 20 -5.68 22.55 -9.37
N TYR A 21 -5.17 23.12 -8.28
CA TYR A 21 -3.75 23.01 -7.96
C TYR A 21 -3.39 21.54 -7.70
N ILE A 22 -2.26 21.07 -8.25
CA ILE A 22 -1.76 19.70 -8.09
C ILE A 22 -0.31 19.77 -7.62
N ARG A 23 0.03 19.05 -6.55
CA ARG A 23 1.40 18.98 -6.03
C ARG A 23 2.26 18.06 -6.89
N LYS A 24 3.56 18.35 -6.94
CA LYS A 24 4.55 17.39 -7.45
C LYS A 24 4.42 16.07 -6.69
N GLY A 25 4.32 14.95 -7.40
CA GLY A 25 4.17 13.61 -6.83
C GLY A 25 2.72 13.19 -6.57
N GLU A 26 1.76 14.10 -6.75
CA GLU A 26 0.33 13.79 -6.62
C GLU A 26 -0.22 13.09 -7.88
N ILE A 27 -1.18 12.17 -7.67
CA ILE A 27 -1.85 11.47 -8.76
C ILE A 27 -2.85 12.40 -9.44
N ILE A 28 -2.72 12.56 -10.75
CA ILE A 28 -3.65 13.25 -11.64
C ILE A 28 -4.70 12.23 -12.11
N THR A 29 -5.95 12.48 -11.74
CA THR A 29 -7.13 11.71 -12.15
C THR A 29 -8.01 12.55 -13.06
N THR A 30 -8.99 11.92 -13.73
CA THR A 30 -9.98 12.63 -14.56
C THR A 30 -10.78 13.68 -13.79
N SER A 31 -10.93 13.53 -12.47
CA SER A 31 -11.59 14.52 -11.61
C SER A 31 -10.77 15.79 -11.35
N LYS A 32 -9.45 15.77 -11.64
CA LYS A 32 -8.53 16.91 -11.44
C LYS A 32 -8.22 17.68 -12.72
N ILE A 33 -8.90 17.36 -13.82
CA ILE A 33 -8.69 17.99 -15.12
C ILE A 33 -9.99 18.61 -15.64
N ASP A 34 -9.83 19.61 -16.50
CA ASP A 34 -10.88 20.16 -17.35
C ASP A 34 -10.44 20.07 -18.80
N ILE A 35 -11.39 20.10 -19.73
CA ILE A 35 -11.12 20.25 -21.16
C ILE A 35 -11.48 21.68 -21.57
N LYS A 36 -10.50 22.44 -22.07
CA LYS A 36 -10.70 23.84 -22.48
C LYS A 36 -10.13 24.09 -23.88
N PRO A 37 -10.67 25.05 -24.64
CA PRO A 37 -10.01 25.56 -25.83
C PRO A 37 -8.63 26.11 -25.45
N ASN A 38 -7.57 25.56 -26.05
CA ASN A 38 -6.20 25.97 -25.79
C ASN A 38 -5.30 25.65 -26.99
N ILE A 39 -4.37 26.56 -27.31
CA ILE A 39 -3.49 26.47 -28.48
C ILE A 39 -2.12 25.88 -28.12
N VAL A 40 -1.91 25.43 -26.88
CA VAL A 40 -0.65 24.73 -26.54
C VAL A 40 -0.51 23.50 -27.42
N GLU A 41 0.42 23.59 -28.37
CA GLU A 41 0.61 22.65 -29.47
C GLU A 41 0.84 21.23 -28.96
N ASN A 42 1.60 21.10 -27.88
CA ASN A 42 1.95 19.83 -27.23
C ASN A 42 1.02 19.44 -26.06
N GLY A 43 -0.08 20.17 -25.86
CA GLY A 43 -1.07 19.82 -24.86
C GLY A 43 -1.77 18.50 -25.22
N LEU A 44 -2.12 17.71 -24.21
CA LEU A 44 -2.84 16.47 -24.40
C LEU A 44 -4.28 16.74 -24.83
N THR A 45 -4.72 16.03 -25.86
CA THR A 45 -6.12 16.01 -26.33
C THR A 45 -7.02 15.22 -25.36
N PRO A 46 -8.34 15.40 -25.41
CA PRO A 46 -9.27 14.61 -24.57
C PRO A 46 -9.07 13.09 -24.69
N LEU A 47 -8.88 12.59 -25.92
CA LEU A 47 -8.68 11.16 -26.18
C LEU A 47 -7.34 10.65 -25.63
N GLU A 48 -6.28 11.45 -25.69
CA GLU A 48 -4.98 11.07 -25.11
C GLU A 48 -5.05 11.00 -23.60
N VAL A 49 -5.72 11.96 -22.95
CA VAL A 49 -5.85 11.99 -21.50
C VAL A 49 -6.72 10.85 -20.98
N GLU A 50 -7.79 10.50 -21.68
CA GLU A 50 -8.61 9.33 -21.35
C GLU A 50 -7.79 8.03 -21.34
N LYS A 51 -6.82 7.90 -22.26
CA LYS A 51 -5.95 6.71 -22.35
C LYS A 51 -4.76 6.74 -21.38
N LEU A 52 -4.26 7.92 -21.04
CA LEU A 52 -3.05 8.07 -20.23
C LEU A 52 -3.35 8.06 -18.73
N LEU A 53 -4.46 8.65 -18.29
CA LEU A 53 -4.72 8.77 -16.85
C LEU A 53 -5.04 7.41 -16.21
N PRO A 54 -4.65 7.20 -14.94
CA PRO A 54 -3.98 8.18 -14.05
C PRO A 54 -2.48 8.33 -14.31
N GLN A 55 -1.95 9.51 -13.99
CA GLN A 55 -0.52 9.87 -14.10
C GLN A 55 -0.07 10.60 -12.82
N VAL A 56 1.23 10.77 -12.61
CA VAL A 56 1.80 11.52 -11.49
C VAL A 56 2.35 12.85 -11.98
N ALA A 57 2.14 13.93 -11.23
CA ALA A 57 2.68 15.25 -11.58
C ALA A 57 4.19 15.35 -11.29
N LEU A 58 4.98 15.77 -12.27
CA LEU A 58 6.43 15.98 -12.09
C LEU A 58 6.77 17.30 -11.37
N TYR A 59 5.83 18.25 -11.36
CA TYR A 59 5.98 19.59 -10.81
C TYR A 59 4.71 20.01 -10.06
N ASN A 60 4.80 21.11 -9.31
CA ASN A 60 3.61 21.80 -8.80
C ASN A 60 2.89 22.49 -9.97
N LEU A 61 1.62 22.15 -10.19
CA LEU A 61 0.82 22.64 -11.31
C LEU A 61 -0.30 23.55 -10.78
N GLN A 62 -0.35 24.80 -11.24
CA GLN A 62 -1.46 25.71 -10.93
C GLN A 62 -2.72 25.29 -11.68
N ALA A 63 -3.90 25.68 -11.20
CA ALA A 63 -5.14 25.47 -11.95
C ALA A 63 -5.07 26.18 -13.33
N GLY A 64 -5.55 25.51 -14.36
CA GLY A 64 -5.48 25.96 -15.75
C GLY A 64 -4.17 25.61 -16.48
N THR A 65 -3.23 24.94 -15.82
CA THR A 65 -1.97 24.50 -16.45
C THR A 65 -2.28 23.44 -17.51
N PRO A 66 -1.87 23.62 -18.78
CA PRO A 66 -2.04 22.61 -19.82
C PRO A 66 -1.27 21.34 -19.49
N LEU A 67 -1.92 20.18 -19.60
CA LEU A 67 -1.24 18.90 -19.41
C LEU A 67 -0.46 18.53 -20.65
N THR A 68 0.81 18.20 -20.48
CA THR A 68 1.75 17.79 -21.52
C THR A 68 2.54 16.57 -21.04
N LYS A 69 3.11 15.78 -21.96
CA LYS A 69 3.85 14.55 -21.60
C LYS A 69 5.12 14.78 -20.77
N ASN A 70 5.66 16.00 -20.76
CA ASN A 70 6.89 16.36 -20.04
C ASN A 70 6.65 16.87 -18.61
N ILE A 71 5.39 17.01 -18.17
CA ILE A 71 5.06 17.43 -16.81
C ILE A 71 4.33 16.35 -16.00
N ILE A 72 4.17 15.16 -16.60
CA ILE A 72 3.52 14.00 -16.00
C ILE A 72 4.36 12.74 -16.27
N GLU A 73 4.22 11.74 -15.42
CA GLU A 73 4.83 10.42 -15.61
C GLU A 73 3.89 9.29 -15.20
N PRO A 74 4.05 8.08 -15.77
CA PRO A 74 3.29 6.91 -15.32
C PRO A 74 3.60 6.63 -13.84
N PRO A 75 2.61 6.23 -13.02
CA PRO A 75 2.86 5.95 -11.62
C PRO A 75 3.86 4.80 -11.43
N LYS A 76 4.97 5.06 -10.75
CA LYS A 76 5.93 4.03 -10.34
C LYS A 76 5.61 3.53 -8.94
N VAL A 77 5.33 2.24 -8.82
CA VAL A 77 4.91 1.57 -7.57
C VAL A 77 6.04 0.71 -7.03
N VAL A 78 6.23 0.72 -5.72
CA VAL A 78 7.06 -0.24 -4.98
C VAL A 78 6.27 -0.89 -3.86
N ILE A 79 6.67 -2.11 -3.50
CA ILE A 79 6.14 -2.81 -2.35
C ILE A 79 7.20 -2.79 -1.25
N ILE A 80 6.85 -2.29 -0.07
CA ILE A 80 7.75 -2.19 1.07
C ILE A 80 7.19 -3.06 2.19
N VAL A 81 7.88 -4.16 2.48
CA VAL A 81 7.60 -5.04 3.61
C VAL A 81 8.40 -4.56 4.81
N LEU A 82 7.73 -4.03 5.82
CA LEU A 82 8.35 -3.58 7.06
C LEU A 82 8.53 -4.75 8.02
N CYS A 83 9.77 -4.99 8.45
CA CYS A 83 10.05 -6.08 9.38
C CYS A 83 11.14 -5.70 10.40
N ARG A 84 10.92 -6.06 11.66
CA ARG A 84 11.91 -6.04 12.75
C ARG A 84 11.74 -7.35 13.54
N LEU A 85 12.80 -7.83 14.17
CA LEU A 85 12.78 -9.01 15.03
C LEU A 85 12.35 -8.69 16.47
N LYS A 86 12.25 -7.41 16.83
CA LYS A 86 11.70 -6.93 18.10
C LYS A 86 10.20 -7.20 18.18
N SER A 87 9.83 -8.34 18.77
CA SER A 87 8.46 -8.73 19.08
C SER A 87 8.35 -9.17 20.53
N THR A 88 7.33 -8.68 21.24
CA THR A 88 7.11 -8.96 22.67
C THR A 88 6.22 -10.16 22.93
N ARG A 89 5.23 -10.42 22.05
CA ARG A 89 4.24 -11.50 22.23
C ARG A 89 4.69 -12.84 21.68
N LEU A 90 5.46 -12.81 20.59
CA LEU A 90 6.11 -13.96 19.99
C LEU A 90 7.51 -13.52 19.54
N PRO A 91 8.55 -13.72 20.37
CA PRO A 91 9.90 -13.30 20.06
C PRO A 91 10.39 -13.87 18.72
N LEU A 92 11.09 -13.05 17.93
CA LEU A 92 11.64 -13.44 16.63
C LEU A 92 10.61 -13.97 15.61
N LYS A 93 9.32 -13.63 15.77
CA LYS A 93 8.21 -14.17 14.96
C LYS A 93 8.46 -14.19 13.45
N ALA A 94 9.09 -13.16 12.91
CA ALA A 94 9.38 -13.04 11.49
C ALA A 94 10.28 -14.17 10.94
N ILE A 95 11.17 -14.73 11.76
CA ILE A 95 12.09 -15.81 11.33
C ILE A 95 11.65 -17.19 11.83
N LEU A 96 10.55 -17.28 12.58
CA LEU A 96 9.98 -18.58 12.96
C LEU A 96 9.45 -19.30 11.71
N PRO A 97 9.67 -20.62 11.59
CA PRO A 97 9.24 -21.37 10.44
C PRO A 97 7.72 -21.64 10.47
N ILE A 98 7.10 -21.44 9.32
CA ILE A 98 5.75 -21.88 8.98
C ILE A 98 5.89 -22.99 7.93
N TYR A 99 5.65 -24.23 8.36
CA TYR A 99 5.85 -25.43 7.55
C TYR A 99 7.24 -25.47 6.88
N GLY A 100 8.28 -25.26 7.70
CA GLY A 100 9.69 -25.29 7.29
C GLY A 100 10.24 -24.01 6.64
N VAL A 101 9.40 -23.02 6.33
CA VAL A 101 9.81 -21.76 5.67
C VAL A 101 9.61 -20.57 6.60
N PRO A 102 10.59 -19.67 6.78
CA PRO A 102 10.45 -18.51 7.66
C PRO A 102 9.24 -17.63 7.33
N SER A 103 8.55 -17.13 8.35
CA SER A 103 7.33 -16.32 8.15
C SER A 103 7.55 -15.08 7.28
N ILE A 104 8.70 -14.42 7.38
CA ILE A 104 9.02 -13.26 6.55
C ILE A 104 9.20 -13.62 5.08
N GLU A 105 9.77 -14.79 4.80
CA GLU A 105 9.92 -15.31 3.45
C GLU A 105 8.56 -15.58 2.80
N ARG A 106 7.60 -16.13 3.55
CA ARG A 106 6.20 -16.26 3.11
C ARG A 106 5.60 -14.91 2.70
N CYS A 107 5.78 -13.90 3.54
CA CYS A 107 5.29 -12.54 3.27
C CYS A 107 5.93 -11.95 2.00
N LEU A 108 7.24 -12.11 1.83
CA LEU A 108 7.98 -11.62 0.68
C LEU A 108 7.60 -12.32 -0.64
N VAL A 109 7.49 -13.66 -0.63
CA VAL A 109 7.08 -14.44 -1.81
C VAL A 109 5.67 -14.06 -2.27
N ASN A 110 4.74 -13.90 -1.33
CA ASN A 110 3.39 -13.43 -1.65
C ASN A 110 3.39 -11.98 -2.17
N SER A 111 4.24 -11.11 -1.60
CA SER A 111 4.42 -9.73 -2.07
C SER A 111 4.95 -9.69 -3.51
N LEU A 112 5.92 -10.54 -3.86
CA LEU A 112 6.45 -10.66 -5.22
C LEU A 112 5.40 -11.11 -6.23
N SER A 113 4.34 -11.77 -5.76
CA SER A 113 3.25 -12.28 -6.61
C SER A 113 2.13 -11.27 -6.84
N ILE A 114 2.19 -10.07 -6.23
CA ILE A 114 1.26 -8.98 -6.53
C ILE A 114 1.40 -8.59 -8.02
N PRO A 115 0.33 -8.68 -8.83
CA PRO A 115 0.41 -8.43 -10.26
C PRO A 115 0.84 -6.99 -10.61
N GLY A 116 1.93 -6.88 -11.38
CA GLY A 116 2.45 -5.61 -11.89
C GLY A 116 3.98 -5.52 -11.99
N GLY A 117 4.72 -6.53 -11.54
CA GLY A 117 6.18 -6.59 -11.68
C GLY A 117 6.90 -5.54 -10.83
N TYR A 118 6.35 -5.24 -9.64
CA TYR A 118 6.87 -4.21 -8.76
C TYR A 118 8.15 -4.67 -8.05
N GLN A 119 9.07 -3.72 -7.81
CA GLN A 119 10.20 -3.99 -6.92
C GLN A 119 9.68 -4.18 -5.49
N VAL A 120 10.05 -5.31 -4.88
CA VAL A 120 9.80 -5.60 -3.46
C VAL A 120 11.04 -5.23 -2.65
N ILE A 121 10.82 -4.55 -1.53
CA ILE A 121 11.86 -4.11 -0.60
C ILE A 121 11.53 -4.61 0.81
N LEU A 122 12.46 -5.31 1.44
CA LEU A 122 12.43 -5.58 2.87
C LEU A 122 13.07 -4.41 3.62
N ALA A 123 12.25 -3.63 4.33
CA ALA A 123 12.68 -2.46 5.07
C ALA A 123 12.81 -2.79 6.57
N THR A 124 14.05 -3.02 7.02
CA THR A 124 14.38 -3.40 8.40
C THR A 124 15.16 -2.32 9.16
N SER A 125 15.43 -2.51 10.45
CA SER A 125 16.21 -1.53 11.22
C SER A 125 17.72 -1.75 11.09
N ASN A 126 18.49 -0.73 11.44
CA ASN A 126 19.95 -0.77 11.45
C ASN A 126 20.55 -1.31 12.76
N ILE A 127 19.74 -1.88 13.67
CA ILE A 127 20.23 -2.49 14.91
C ILE A 127 20.67 -3.95 14.66
N SER A 128 21.67 -4.42 15.40
CA SER A 128 22.25 -5.76 15.20
C SER A 128 21.27 -6.90 15.42
N GLN A 129 20.24 -6.71 16.25
CA GLN A 129 19.18 -7.71 16.43
C GLN A 129 18.50 -8.07 15.11
N ASP A 130 18.43 -7.14 14.15
CA ASP A 130 17.75 -7.35 12.87
C ASP A 130 18.69 -7.87 11.77
N ASP A 131 19.98 -8.10 12.03
CA ASP A 131 20.94 -8.63 11.05
C ASP A 131 20.50 -9.93 10.37
N PRO A 132 19.83 -10.89 11.05
CA PRO A 132 19.34 -12.10 10.39
C PRO A 132 18.34 -11.82 9.27
N LEU A 133 17.76 -10.61 9.18
CA LEU A 133 16.85 -10.24 8.10
C LEU A 133 17.57 -9.95 6.77
N GLU A 134 18.89 -9.71 6.78
CA GLU A 134 19.67 -9.44 5.57
C GLU A 134 19.76 -10.63 4.61
N LYS A 135 19.47 -11.84 5.07
CA LYS A 135 19.52 -13.05 4.23
C LYS A 135 18.26 -13.30 3.41
N PHE A 136 17.21 -12.47 3.55
CA PHE A 136 15.93 -12.65 2.88
C PHE A 136 15.80 -11.81 1.61
N ASP A 137 16.86 -11.78 0.80
CA ASP A 137 16.88 -11.10 -0.50
C ASP A 137 16.26 -11.95 -1.64
N LEU A 138 15.93 -13.22 -1.36
CA LEU A 138 15.29 -14.18 -2.26
C LEU A 138 15.98 -14.27 -3.62
N ASP A 139 17.28 -14.58 -3.61
CA ASP A 139 18.14 -14.65 -4.79
C ASP A 139 18.18 -13.31 -5.55
N GLY A 140 18.21 -12.20 -4.81
CA GLY A 140 18.24 -10.84 -5.34
C GLY A 140 16.90 -10.28 -5.86
N LYS A 141 15.79 -11.01 -5.72
CA LYS A 141 14.44 -10.53 -6.09
C LYS A 141 13.91 -9.47 -5.13
N VAL A 142 14.38 -9.48 -3.88
CA VAL A 142 14.02 -8.55 -2.82
C VAL A 142 15.22 -7.68 -2.49
N LYS A 143 15.06 -6.36 -2.58
CA LYS A 143 16.07 -5.41 -2.07
C LYS A 143 15.94 -5.27 -0.56
N ILE A 144 17.05 -5.04 0.13
CA ILE A 144 17.04 -4.83 1.57
C ILE A 144 17.48 -3.41 1.88
N VAL A 145 16.66 -2.71 2.66
CA VAL A 145 16.93 -1.34 3.09
C VAL A 145 16.88 -1.30 4.61
N ARG A 146 17.93 -0.73 5.22
CA ARG A 146 18.03 -0.55 6.66
C ARG A 146 17.85 0.91 7.03
N GLY A 147 17.20 1.18 8.16
CA GLY A 147 16.98 2.53 8.64
C GLY A 147 16.72 2.62 10.13
N ASP A 148 16.29 3.79 10.58
CA ASP A 148 15.99 4.08 11.99
C ASP A 148 15.00 3.06 12.55
N PRO A 149 15.23 2.47 13.74
CA PRO A 149 14.38 1.44 14.32
C PRO A 149 12.96 1.89 14.61
N GLU A 150 12.73 3.14 14.97
CA GLU A 150 11.45 3.65 15.47
C GLU A 150 10.75 4.59 14.46
N ASN A 151 11.49 5.21 13.53
CA ASN A 151 10.93 6.04 12.46
C ASN A 151 10.67 5.23 11.18
N THR A 152 9.56 4.50 11.16
CA THR A 152 9.15 3.70 10.00
C THR A 152 8.73 4.56 8.80
N ALA A 153 8.20 5.76 9.01
CA ALA A 153 7.82 6.67 7.92
C ALA A 153 9.04 7.13 7.10
N ASP A 154 10.12 7.51 7.78
CA ASP A 154 11.39 7.87 7.14
C ASP A 154 12.01 6.67 6.42
N ARG A 155 11.93 5.47 7.01
CA ARG A 155 12.43 4.24 6.39
C ARG A 155 11.68 3.93 5.08
N ILE A 156 10.35 4.03 5.09
CA ILE A 156 9.53 3.87 3.89
C ILE A 156 9.93 4.91 2.84
N PHE A 157 10.03 6.18 3.24
CA PHE A 157 10.36 7.27 2.34
C PHE A 157 11.72 7.07 1.67
N LYS A 158 12.76 6.73 2.43
CA LYS A 158 14.11 6.44 1.91
C LYS A 158 14.12 5.27 0.94
N ALA A 159 13.48 4.16 1.30
CA ALA A 159 13.39 2.97 0.45
C ALA A 159 12.68 3.27 -0.88
N ALA A 160 11.55 3.95 -0.84
CA ALA A 160 10.80 4.32 -2.04
C ALA A 160 11.56 5.33 -2.93
N LYS A 161 12.25 6.30 -2.30
CA LYS A 161 13.03 7.32 -3.01
C LYS A 161 14.22 6.74 -3.77
N GLN A 162 14.89 5.71 -3.23
CA GLN A 162 15.97 4.99 -3.93
C GLN A 162 15.49 4.36 -5.24
N GLU A 163 14.22 3.96 -5.30
CA GLU A 163 13.61 3.41 -6.51
C GLU A 163 12.95 4.46 -7.40
N ASN A 164 13.03 5.76 -7.07
CA ASN A 164 12.26 6.82 -7.73
C ASN A 164 10.76 6.52 -7.80
N ALA A 165 10.22 5.85 -6.78
CA ALA A 165 8.81 5.47 -6.75
C ALA A 165 7.93 6.68 -6.41
N ASN A 166 6.69 6.67 -6.90
CA ASN A 166 5.66 7.65 -6.54
C ASN A 166 4.63 7.07 -5.58
N ILE A 167 4.47 5.75 -5.56
CA ILE A 167 3.44 5.03 -4.79
C ILE A 167 4.10 3.89 -4.03
N VAL A 168 3.68 3.71 -2.79
CA VAL A 168 4.12 2.64 -1.90
C VAL A 168 2.95 1.76 -1.51
N ILE A 169 3.08 0.45 -1.71
CA ILE A 169 2.28 -0.56 -1.02
C ILE A 169 3.06 -0.99 0.22
N ARG A 170 2.61 -0.57 1.39
CA ARG A 170 3.22 -0.88 2.69
C ARG A 170 2.59 -2.14 3.27
N ILE A 171 3.41 -3.16 3.48
CA ILE A 171 3.02 -4.46 4.07
C ILE A 171 3.80 -4.64 5.37
N THR A 172 3.20 -5.27 6.38
CA THR A 172 3.93 -5.66 7.60
C THR A 172 4.42 -7.11 7.48
N GLY A 173 5.65 -7.37 7.93
CA GLY A 173 6.31 -8.67 7.80
C GLY A 173 5.69 -9.80 8.61
N ASP A 174 4.65 -9.53 9.40
CA ASP A 174 3.84 -10.49 10.13
C ASP A 174 2.54 -10.88 9.40
N CYS A 175 2.46 -10.57 8.10
CA CYS A 175 1.39 -10.97 7.20
C CYS A 175 1.89 -12.09 6.26
N PRO A 176 2.05 -13.34 6.74
CA PRO A 176 2.60 -14.43 5.91
C PRO A 176 1.68 -14.85 4.78
N VAL A 177 0.42 -14.38 4.73
CA VAL A 177 -0.56 -14.68 3.68
C VAL A 177 -1.12 -13.40 3.04
N VAL A 178 -0.31 -12.35 2.95
CA VAL A 178 -0.68 -11.12 2.24
C VAL A 178 -1.19 -11.48 0.83
N SER A 179 -2.39 -11.01 0.46
CA SER A 179 -3.08 -11.46 -0.75
C SER A 179 -2.64 -10.65 -1.97
N PRO A 180 -2.11 -11.28 -3.03
CA PRO A 180 -1.85 -10.62 -4.30
C PRO A 180 -3.08 -9.91 -4.88
N GLU A 181 -4.23 -10.56 -4.80
CA GLU A 181 -5.50 -10.13 -5.41
C GLU A 181 -6.08 -8.90 -4.70
N ILE A 182 -6.10 -8.91 -3.37
CA ILE A 182 -6.61 -7.78 -2.57
C ILE A 182 -5.71 -6.56 -2.76
N ASN A 183 -4.39 -6.72 -2.71
CA ASN A 183 -3.47 -5.59 -2.88
C ASN A 183 -3.51 -5.02 -4.30
N LYS A 184 -3.70 -5.85 -5.32
CA LYS A 184 -3.93 -5.40 -6.69
C LYS A 184 -5.20 -4.55 -6.80
N TYR A 185 -6.31 -5.04 -6.25
CA TYR A 185 -7.58 -4.31 -6.23
C TYR A 185 -7.47 -2.97 -5.49
N LEU A 186 -6.82 -2.96 -4.33
CA LEU A 186 -6.61 -1.72 -3.57
C LEU A 186 -5.75 -0.71 -4.33
N LEU A 187 -4.73 -1.16 -5.07
CA LEU A 187 -3.90 -0.28 -5.88
C LEU A 187 -4.70 0.36 -7.01
N GLU A 188 -5.58 -0.40 -7.67
CA GLU A 188 -6.46 0.13 -8.71
C GLU A 188 -7.41 1.20 -8.16
N GLU A 189 -8.03 0.95 -7.00
CA GLU A 189 -8.89 1.92 -6.33
C GLU A 189 -8.11 3.14 -5.81
N HIS A 190 -6.87 2.97 -5.36
CA HIS A 190 -5.96 4.06 -5.01
C HIS A 190 -5.68 4.97 -6.21
N LEU A 191 -5.26 4.38 -7.33
CA LEU A 191 -4.95 5.09 -8.58
C LEU A 191 -6.18 5.83 -9.15
N LYS A 192 -7.36 5.20 -9.09
CA LYS A 192 -8.63 5.77 -9.54
C LYS A 192 -9.11 6.93 -8.68
N SER A 193 -8.98 6.81 -7.35
CA SER A 193 -9.33 7.90 -6.43
C SER A 193 -8.30 9.03 -6.46
N GLY A 194 -7.03 8.70 -6.72
CA GLY A 194 -5.85 9.55 -6.60
C GLY A 194 -5.55 9.97 -5.16
N ALA A 195 -6.10 9.26 -4.16
CA ALA A 195 -6.00 9.61 -2.75
C ALA A 195 -4.54 9.61 -2.26
N ASP A 196 -4.28 10.27 -1.13
CA ASP A 196 -2.97 10.27 -0.49
C ASP A 196 -2.70 8.94 0.20
N TYR A 197 -3.75 8.37 0.79
CA TYR A 197 -3.73 7.11 1.52
C TYR A 197 -4.96 6.28 1.15
N THR A 198 -4.76 4.98 0.97
CA THR A 198 -5.83 4.01 0.72
C THR A 198 -5.66 2.77 1.60
N GLN A 199 -6.76 2.35 2.21
CA GLN A 199 -6.83 1.11 2.99
C GLN A 199 -8.13 0.36 2.70
N ALA A 200 -8.12 -0.94 2.93
CA ALA A 200 -9.34 -1.72 2.97
C ALA A 200 -10.20 -1.32 4.18
N GLN A 201 -11.52 -1.35 4.01
CA GLN A 201 -12.46 -1.15 5.09
C GLN A 201 -12.41 -2.35 6.05
N LEU A 202 -12.14 -2.08 7.34
CA LEU A 202 -12.00 -3.11 8.37
C LEU A 202 -13.21 -4.05 8.46
N SER A 203 -14.43 -3.54 8.23
CA SER A 203 -15.65 -4.36 8.24
C SER A 203 -15.75 -5.38 7.09
N THR A 204 -14.81 -5.36 6.15
CA THR A 204 -14.72 -6.34 5.06
C THR A 204 -13.40 -7.11 5.04
N LEU A 205 -12.37 -6.62 5.72
CA LEU A 205 -11.00 -7.09 5.57
C LEU A 205 -10.71 -8.33 6.43
N PRO A 206 -10.29 -9.47 5.84
CA PRO A 206 -9.55 -10.50 6.58
C PRO A 206 -8.19 -9.94 6.99
N VAL A 207 -7.99 -9.72 8.29
CA VAL A 207 -6.79 -9.06 8.81
C VAL A 207 -5.55 -9.86 8.44
N GLY A 208 -4.49 -9.17 8.00
CA GLY A 208 -3.23 -9.78 7.58
C GLY A 208 -3.15 -10.14 6.09
N THR A 209 -4.17 -9.78 5.30
CA THR A 209 -4.20 -10.02 3.85
C THR A 209 -3.96 -8.77 3.00
N ALA A 210 -4.13 -7.57 3.54
CA ALA A 210 -4.01 -6.31 2.80
C ALA A 210 -2.87 -5.44 3.35
N GLY A 211 -2.19 -4.74 2.44
CA GLY A 211 -1.32 -3.63 2.76
C GLY A 211 -2.05 -2.28 2.70
N ASP A 212 -1.31 -1.25 3.11
CA ASP A 212 -1.69 0.15 3.07
C ASP A 212 -1.05 0.82 1.85
N ILE A 213 -1.78 1.64 1.09
CA ILE A 213 -1.24 2.27 -0.13
C ILE A 213 -1.13 3.78 0.06
N PHE A 214 0.06 4.32 -0.20
CA PHE A 214 0.37 5.73 -0.02
C PHE A 214 0.98 6.34 -1.27
N THR A 215 0.70 7.62 -1.52
CA THR A 215 1.60 8.42 -2.36
C THR A 215 2.85 8.76 -1.57
N LEU A 216 4.01 8.69 -2.23
CA LEU A 216 5.28 9.07 -1.60
C LEU A 216 5.30 10.55 -1.20
N GLU A 217 4.65 11.39 -2.02
CA GLU A 217 4.43 12.81 -1.75
C GLU A 217 3.74 13.04 -0.39
N ALA A 218 2.71 12.25 -0.06
CA ALA A 218 1.99 12.44 1.19
C ALA A 218 2.80 11.98 2.41
N ILE A 219 3.63 10.93 2.26
CA ILE A 219 4.62 10.55 3.29
C ILE A 219 5.65 11.68 3.48
N GLU A 220 6.14 12.28 2.40
CA GLU A 220 7.07 13.40 2.47
C GLU A 220 6.45 14.60 3.20
N ARG A 221 5.19 14.95 2.88
CA ARG A 221 4.45 15.99 3.61
C ARG A 221 4.31 15.70 5.10
N LEU A 222 4.03 14.45 5.47
CA LEU A 222 3.97 14.05 6.87
C LEU A 222 5.32 14.26 7.57
N LEU A 223 6.41 13.84 6.94
CA LEU A 223 7.78 13.98 7.47
C LEU A 223 8.23 15.45 7.59
N GLN A 224 7.67 16.36 6.79
CA GLN A 224 7.96 17.80 6.85
C GLN A 224 7.13 18.55 7.89
N THR A 225 6.21 17.89 8.61
CA THR A 225 5.45 18.55 9.68
C THR A 225 6.38 18.94 10.84
N PRO A 226 6.11 20.06 11.54
CA PRO A 226 6.97 20.52 12.63
C PRO A 226 6.90 19.62 13.88
N LYS A 227 5.94 18.69 13.93
CA LYS A 227 5.72 17.80 15.06
C LYS A 227 6.59 16.54 14.92
N THR A 228 7.30 16.19 15.98
CA THR A 228 7.98 14.89 16.07
C THR A 228 6.98 13.73 15.93
N LEU A 229 7.27 12.80 15.03
CA LEU A 229 6.40 11.65 14.76
C LEU A 229 6.75 10.46 15.68
N SER A 230 6.08 10.35 16.83
CA SER A 230 6.37 9.30 17.82
C SER A 230 5.66 7.96 17.58
N TYR A 231 4.66 7.91 16.69
CA TYR A 231 3.82 6.71 16.47
C TYR A 231 3.87 6.20 15.03
N THR A 232 5.00 6.38 14.33
CA THR A 232 5.08 6.03 12.91
C THR A 232 4.83 4.54 12.64
N GLU A 233 5.06 3.64 13.61
CA GLU A 233 4.67 2.23 13.50
C GLU A 233 3.18 2.04 13.16
N TYR A 234 2.34 2.97 13.61
CA TYR A 234 0.91 3.09 13.32
C TYR A 234 0.61 4.17 12.28
N LEU A 235 1.46 4.26 11.24
CA LEU A 235 1.42 5.29 10.19
C LEU A 235 0.01 5.67 9.70
N PRO A 236 -0.91 4.72 9.42
CA PRO A 236 -2.30 5.03 9.05
C PRO A 236 -3.01 6.09 9.92
N PHE A 237 -2.75 6.10 11.23
CA PHE A 237 -3.40 7.02 12.16
C PHE A 237 -3.01 8.48 11.90
N TYR A 238 -1.83 8.78 11.35
CA TYR A 238 -1.49 10.15 10.94
C TYR A 238 -2.31 10.62 9.74
N PHE A 239 -2.65 9.72 8.81
CA PHE A 239 -3.43 10.09 7.63
C PHE A 239 -4.91 10.22 7.99
N ILE A 240 -5.44 9.29 8.80
CA ILE A 240 -6.85 9.28 9.21
C ILE A 240 -7.19 10.47 10.12
N ASN A 241 -6.33 10.80 11.08
CA ASN A 241 -6.63 11.82 12.08
C ASN A 241 -6.43 13.26 11.60
N ASN A 242 -5.91 13.45 10.38
CA ASN A 242 -5.63 14.78 9.82
C ASN A 242 -6.29 14.94 8.43
N PRO A 243 -7.63 14.90 8.32
CA PRO A 243 -8.35 15.00 7.04
C PRO A 243 -8.21 16.37 6.35
N HIS A 244 -7.76 17.39 7.08
CA HIS A 244 -7.42 18.70 6.53
C HIS A 244 -6.08 18.71 5.78
N LEU A 245 -5.23 17.70 6.03
CA LEU A 245 -3.94 17.52 5.35
C LEU A 245 -4.01 16.40 4.31
N PHE A 246 -4.69 15.29 4.62
CA PHE A 246 -4.62 14.08 3.80
C PHE A 246 -5.99 13.66 3.27
N ARG A 247 -6.01 13.29 1.99
CA ARG A 247 -7.16 12.63 1.39
C ARG A 247 -7.06 11.11 1.57
N VAL A 248 -7.97 10.56 2.36
CA VAL A 248 -8.03 9.11 2.62
C VAL A 248 -9.14 8.46 1.80
N ASN A 249 -8.84 7.33 1.18
CA ASN A 249 -9.81 6.46 0.52
C ASN A 249 -9.96 5.15 1.31
N ILE A 250 -11.16 4.90 1.83
CA ILE A 250 -11.47 3.66 2.56
C ILE A 250 -12.28 2.77 1.62
N VAL A 251 -11.69 1.66 1.20
CA VAL A 251 -12.21 0.83 0.11
C VAL A 251 -12.94 -0.39 0.68
N LYS A 252 -14.22 -0.53 0.34
CA LYS A 252 -14.95 -1.77 0.60
C LYS A 252 -14.44 -2.87 -0.33
N LEU A 253 -14.04 -4.01 0.23
CA LEU A 253 -13.60 -5.14 -0.58
C LEU A 253 -14.78 -5.78 -1.34
N PRO A 254 -14.54 -6.34 -2.54
CA PRO A 254 -15.50 -7.18 -3.24
C PRO A 254 -15.98 -8.34 -2.37
N THR A 255 -17.23 -8.79 -2.57
CA THR A 255 -17.87 -9.81 -1.72
C THR A 255 -17.03 -11.08 -1.60
N GLN A 256 -16.37 -11.51 -2.68
CA GLN A 256 -15.53 -12.71 -2.68
C GLN A 256 -14.27 -12.60 -1.81
N PHE A 257 -13.90 -11.40 -1.36
CA PHE A 257 -12.77 -11.17 -0.45
C PHE A 257 -13.20 -10.74 0.96
N CYS A 258 -14.51 -10.76 1.24
CA CYS A 258 -15.07 -10.17 2.46
C CYS A 258 -15.13 -11.18 3.62
N TYR A 259 -14.06 -11.26 4.41
CA TYR A 259 -13.95 -12.18 5.55
C TYR A 259 -13.47 -11.47 6.84
N PRO A 260 -14.25 -10.51 7.38
CA PRO A 260 -13.82 -9.68 8.50
C PRO A 260 -13.62 -10.43 9.83
N SER A 261 -14.12 -11.65 9.95
CA SER A 261 -13.91 -12.51 11.13
C SER A 261 -12.58 -13.29 11.07
N TRP A 262 -11.91 -13.33 9.92
CA TRP A 262 -10.66 -14.07 9.78
C TRP A 262 -9.48 -13.20 10.21
N ARG A 263 -8.67 -13.74 11.13
CA ARG A 263 -7.42 -13.12 11.56
C ARG A 263 -6.25 -13.94 11.07
N LEU A 264 -5.64 -13.48 9.99
CA LEU A 264 -4.53 -14.12 9.28
C LEU A 264 -3.24 -13.30 9.43
N THR A 265 -2.87 -12.97 10.67
CA THR A 265 -1.62 -12.28 11.02
C THR A 265 -0.91 -13.01 12.15
N LEU A 266 0.42 -12.96 12.16
CA LEU A 266 1.27 -13.68 13.10
C LEU A 266 1.67 -12.77 14.27
N ASP A 267 1.15 -13.02 15.48
CA ASP A 267 1.52 -12.26 16.67
C ASP A 267 1.82 -13.11 17.90
N GLU A 268 1.10 -14.23 18.05
CA GLU A 268 1.15 -15.11 19.21
C GLU A 268 1.30 -16.57 18.75
N GLN A 269 1.67 -17.47 19.67
CA GLN A 269 1.87 -18.88 19.34
C GLN A 269 0.67 -19.55 18.62
N PRO A 270 -0.60 -19.30 19.01
CA PRO A 270 -1.73 -19.88 18.29
C PRO A 270 -1.83 -19.44 16.82
N ASP A 271 -1.31 -18.28 16.47
CA ASP A 271 -1.24 -17.85 15.06
C ASP A 271 -0.23 -18.70 14.29
N LEU A 272 0.92 -18.98 14.90
CA LEU A 272 1.94 -19.83 14.32
C LEU A 272 1.41 -21.26 14.13
N ASP A 273 0.67 -21.78 15.11
CA ASP A 273 0.06 -23.11 15.04
C ASP A 273 -0.97 -23.17 13.90
N MET A 274 -1.84 -22.17 13.80
CA MET A 274 -2.83 -22.02 12.72
C MET A 274 -2.15 -21.98 11.35
N PHE A 275 -1.10 -21.17 11.19
CA PHE A 275 -0.37 -21.10 9.92
C PHE A 275 0.35 -22.41 9.58
N ASN A 276 0.94 -23.09 10.56
CA ASN A 276 1.57 -24.39 10.33
C ASN A 276 0.54 -25.42 9.82
N GLU A 277 -0.67 -25.42 10.38
CA GLU A 277 -1.76 -26.28 9.91
C GLU A 277 -2.20 -25.92 8.49
N LEU A 278 -2.43 -24.62 8.22
CA LEU A 278 -2.84 -24.13 6.91
C LEU A 278 -1.84 -24.51 5.81
N TYR A 279 -0.56 -24.17 6.02
CA TYR A 279 0.48 -24.39 5.02
C TYR A 279 0.82 -25.86 4.83
N LYS A 280 0.78 -26.67 5.90
CA LYS A 280 0.99 -28.12 5.81
C LYS A 280 -0.11 -28.79 5.01
N ASN A 281 -1.37 -28.46 5.26
CA ASN A 281 -2.50 -29.11 4.59
C ASN A 281 -2.67 -28.67 3.13
N LEU A 282 -2.24 -27.45 2.80
CA LEU A 282 -2.16 -26.99 1.40
C LEU A 282 -0.87 -27.45 0.68
N ASP A 283 0.07 -28.06 1.41
CA ASP A 283 1.41 -28.46 0.95
C ASP A 283 2.18 -27.35 0.20
N VAL A 284 2.05 -26.10 0.67
CA VAL A 284 2.72 -24.95 0.04
C VAL A 284 4.10 -24.77 0.67
N LYS A 285 5.16 -24.98 -0.12
CA LYS A 285 6.56 -24.87 0.32
C LYS A 285 7.15 -23.48 0.13
N THR A 286 7.82 -23.17 -0.96
CA THR A 286 8.42 -21.84 -1.21
C THR A 286 7.60 -21.01 -2.19
N GLU A 287 6.50 -21.56 -2.69
CA GLU A 287 5.60 -20.91 -3.63
C GLU A 287 4.67 -19.91 -2.94
N PRO A 288 4.18 -18.89 -3.66
CA PRO A 288 3.14 -18.01 -3.16
C PRO A 288 1.84 -18.79 -2.90
N ILE A 289 1.06 -18.29 -1.95
CA ILE A 289 -0.29 -18.77 -1.66
C ILE A 289 -1.30 -17.69 -2.08
N PHE A 290 -2.21 -18.07 -2.97
CA PHE A 290 -3.26 -17.17 -3.44
C PHE A 290 -4.45 -17.20 -2.48
N PHE A 291 -5.12 -16.06 -2.34
CA PHE A 291 -6.17 -15.93 -1.33
C PHE A 291 -7.35 -16.87 -1.61
N GLN A 292 -7.62 -17.15 -2.88
CA GLN A 292 -8.61 -18.14 -3.28
C GLN A 292 -8.35 -19.54 -2.70
N GLN A 293 -7.08 -19.99 -2.65
CA GLN A 293 -6.71 -21.28 -2.07
C GLN A 293 -7.00 -21.32 -0.56
N ILE A 294 -6.74 -20.19 0.13
CA ILE A 294 -7.02 -20.02 1.56
C ILE A 294 -8.52 -20.07 1.80
N ILE A 295 -9.31 -19.35 0.98
CA ILE A 295 -10.77 -19.35 1.07
C ILE A 295 -11.33 -20.76 0.94
N GLU A 296 -10.94 -21.48 -0.11
CA GLU A 296 -11.41 -22.84 -0.38
C GLU A 296 -11.07 -23.80 0.75
N TYR A 297 -9.88 -23.66 1.33
CA TYR A 297 -9.44 -24.50 2.43
C TYR A 297 -10.19 -24.20 3.73
N ILE A 298 -10.30 -22.92 4.13
CA ILE A 298 -10.98 -22.54 5.37
C ILE A 298 -12.48 -22.87 5.29
N HIS A 299 -13.12 -22.72 4.12
CA HIS A 299 -14.52 -23.14 3.96
C HIS A 299 -14.73 -24.64 4.17
N LYS A 300 -13.75 -25.48 3.77
CA LYS A 300 -13.80 -26.93 3.97
C LYS A 300 -13.40 -27.35 5.39
N ASN A 301 -12.60 -26.53 6.07
CA ASN A 301 -12.01 -26.81 7.39
C ASN A 301 -12.18 -25.59 8.33
N PRO A 302 -13.42 -25.16 8.65
CA PRO A 302 -13.67 -23.92 9.38
C PRO A 302 -13.10 -23.90 10.81
N GLU A 303 -12.81 -25.07 11.38
CA GLU A 303 -12.19 -25.27 12.69
C GLU A 303 -10.79 -24.65 12.79
N ILE A 304 -10.07 -24.48 11.68
CA ILE A 304 -8.74 -23.87 11.69
C ILE A 304 -8.76 -22.43 12.25
N MET A 305 -9.86 -21.70 12.03
CA MET A 305 -10.05 -20.34 12.56
C MET A 305 -10.35 -20.32 14.06
N GLN A 306 -10.62 -21.47 14.68
CA GLN A 306 -10.79 -21.57 16.12
C GLN A 306 -9.45 -21.60 16.87
N ILE A 307 -8.36 -21.98 16.19
CA ILE A 307 -7.03 -22.10 16.78
C ILE A 307 -6.58 -20.76 17.39
N ASN A 308 -6.78 -19.66 16.65
CA ASN A 308 -6.36 -18.33 17.08
C ASN A 308 -7.51 -17.37 17.41
N ASN A 309 -8.74 -17.85 17.58
CA ASN A 309 -9.91 -17.00 17.84
C ASN A 309 -9.82 -16.17 19.14
N ARG A 310 -8.98 -16.60 20.10
CA ARG A 310 -8.76 -15.92 21.39
C ARG A 310 -7.72 -14.80 21.29
N VAL A 311 -6.92 -14.79 20.22
CA VAL A 311 -5.84 -13.80 20.05
C VAL A 311 -6.46 -12.45 19.73
N LYS A 312 -6.11 -11.45 20.54
CA LYS A 312 -6.62 -10.08 20.40
C LYS A 312 -5.65 -9.22 19.59
N MET A 313 -6.20 -8.31 18.80
CA MET A 313 -5.43 -7.27 18.11
C MET A 313 -5.24 -6.08 19.05
N LYS A 314 -3.99 -5.65 19.28
CA LYS A 314 -3.68 -4.58 20.25
C LYS A 314 -4.46 -3.29 19.95
N TRP A 315 -4.39 -2.80 18.71
CA TRP A 315 -5.00 -1.53 18.32
C TRP A 315 -6.52 -1.57 18.13
N THR A 316 -7.17 -2.73 18.17
CA THR A 316 -8.65 -2.78 18.16
C THR A 316 -9.23 -3.14 19.52
N ASN A 317 -8.43 -3.76 20.40
CA ASN A 317 -8.91 -4.27 21.68
C ASN A 317 -8.38 -3.50 22.90
N GLN A 318 -7.42 -2.58 22.74
CA GLN A 318 -6.96 -1.70 23.80
C GLN A 318 -7.42 -0.26 23.53
N GLN A 319 -8.58 0.11 24.08
CA GLN A 319 -9.14 1.45 23.89
C GLN A 319 -8.16 2.55 24.31
N SER A 320 -7.41 2.34 25.40
CA SER A 320 -6.39 3.29 25.87
C SER A 320 -5.30 3.56 24.83
N LEU A 321 -4.85 2.52 24.11
CA LEU A 321 -3.87 2.65 23.04
C LEU A 321 -4.48 3.40 21.85
N VAL A 322 -5.73 3.10 21.47
CA VAL A 322 -6.42 3.82 20.39
C VAL A 322 -6.57 5.30 20.73
N ASP A 323 -6.94 5.63 21.97
CA ASP A 323 -7.09 7.01 22.44
C ASP A 323 -5.73 7.73 22.50
N GLU A 324 -4.67 7.01 22.87
CA GLU A 324 -3.29 7.50 22.83
C GLU A 324 -2.85 7.79 21.39
N LEU A 325 -3.04 6.84 20.46
CA LEU A 325 -2.74 7.02 19.04
C LEU A 325 -3.53 8.19 18.45
N ASN A 326 -4.83 8.26 18.74
CA ASN A 326 -5.69 9.33 18.24
C ASN A 326 -5.30 10.73 18.72
N ARG A 327 -4.75 10.85 19.93
CA ARG A 327 -4.18 12.11 20.41
C ARG A 327 -2.79 12.36 19.86
N GLY A 328 -1.96 11.31 19.84
CA GLY A 328 -0.56 11.34 19.45
C GLY A 328 -0.34 11.68 17.97
N THR A 329 -1.25 11.25 17.09
CA THR A 329 -1.09 11.42 15.63
C THR A 329 -1.83 12.61 15.04
N LYS A 330 -2.51 13.45 15.84
CA LYS A 330 -3.02 14.75 15.37
C LYS A 330 -1.86 15.73 15.17
N LEU A 331 -1.83 16.43 14.04
CA LEU A 331 -0.76 17.34 13.63
C LEU A 331 -1.16 18.80 13.79
#